data_AF-I9X2I9-F1
#
_entry.id   AF-I9X2I9-F1
#
_cell.length_a   1.000
_cell.length_b   1.000
_cell.length_c   1.000
_cell.angle_alpha   90.00
_cell.angle_beta   90.00
_cell.angle_gamma   90.00
#
_symmetry.space_group_name_H-M   'P 1'
#
loop_
_entity.id
_entity.type
_entity.pdbx_description
1 polymer ?
#
loop_
_entity_poly.entity_id
_entity_poly.type
_entity_poly.pdbx_seq_one_letter_code
_entity_poly.pdbx_strand_id
1 'polypeptide(L)'
;MARVLEGRNRANPSEMASFIDKFEELEKEILREKMSYMERCRRIRKEQADLADDAKSQGLPKNVLKAVVKARDLERKAESIMEALEDDAQQVFKDIREALGDFADLPLGAAAVEREDTSDDDRTAAIVDAVKTDMTEDEQSAWEAAAPAAEKAAAKVH
;
A
#
# COMPACT_ATOMS: atom_id res chain seq x y z
N MET A 1 28.22 -16.26 33.95
CA MET A 1 28.92 -14.95 33.83
C MET A 1 30.25 -15.22 33.16
N ALA A 2 30.46 -14.75 31.93
CA ALA A 2 31.74 -14.95 31.24
C ALA A 2 32.83 -14.16 31.99
N ARG A 3 33.95 -14.81 32.30
CA ARG A 3 35.03 -14.23 33.12
C ARG A 3 35.93 -13.40 32.20
N VAL A 4 35.77 -12.08 32.22
CA VAL A 4 36.65 -11.16 31.49
C VAL A 4 37.91 -10.95 32.32
N LEU A 5 39.06 -11.42 31.83
CA LEU A 5 40.37 -11.20 32.43
C LEU A 5 41.07 -10.03 31.72
N GLU A 6 41.57 -9.06 32.48
CA GLU A 6 42.35 -7.94 31.96
C GLU A 6 43.75 -8.41 31.54
N GLY A 7 43.98 -8.51 30.24
CA GLY A 7 45.29 -8.84 29.68
C GLY A 7 45.26 -9.15 28.18
N ARG A 8 46.12 -8.49 27.41
CA ARG A 8 46.22 -8.61 25.95
C ARG A 8 46.56 -10.06 25.53
N ASN A 9 45.64 -10.73 24.84
CA ASN A 9 45.80 -12.01 24.12
C ASN A 9 46.19 -13.26 24.95
N ARG A 10 45.38 -13.68 25.94
CA ARG A 10 45.57 -14.96 26.65
C ARG A 10 44.31 -15.73 27.05
N ALA A 11 43.14 -15.46 26.46
CA ALA A 11 41.97 -16.30 26.75
C ALA A 11 42.28 -17.76 26.39
N ASN A 12 42.20 -18.66 27.37
CA ASN A 12 42.39 -20.09 27.10
C ASN A 12 41.19 -20.62 26.27
N PRO A 13 41.33 -21.76 25.55
CA PRO A 13 40.25 -22.25 24.69
C PRO A 13 38.90 -22.44 25.40
N SER A 14 38.91 -22.79 26.69
CA SER A 14 37.68 -22.94 27.49
C SER A 14 37.01 -21.60 27.83
N GLU A 15 37.78 -20.54 28.04
CA GLU A 15 37.25 -19.19 28.25
C GLU A 15 36.66 -18.64 26.97
N MET A 16 37.32 -18.83 25.82
CA MET A 16 36.76 -18.44 24.52
C MET A 16 35.45 -19.18 24.22
N ALA A 17 35.37 -20.49 24.51
CA ALA A 17 34.14 -21.25 24.37
C ALA A 17 32.99 -20.66 25.21
N SER A 18 33.26 -20.21 26.45
CA SER A 18 32.23 -19.59 27.29
C SER A 18 31.68 -18.27 26.74
N PHE A 19 32.47 -17.51 25.98
CA PHE A 19 31.98 -16.32 25.28
C PHE A 19 31.11 -16.69 24.08
N ILE A 20 31.48 -17.73 23.33
CA ILE A 20 30.67 -18.24 22.21
C ILE A 20 29.33 -18.78 22.74
N ASP A 21 29.34 -19.61 23.78
CA ASP A 21 28.12 -20.14 24.40
C ASP A 21 27.19 -19.03 24.85
N LYS A 22 27.75 -17.98 25.47
CA LYS A 22 26.97 -16.83 25.92
C LYS A 22 26.43 -16.00 24.75
N PHE A 23 27.20 -15.87 23.68
CA PHE A 23 26.77 -15.18 22.47
C PHE A 23 25.64 -15.93 21.77
N GLU A 24 25.74 -17.25 21.63
CA GLU A 24 24.67 -18.11 21.09
C GLU A 24 23.41 -18.07 21.97
N GLU A 25 23.55 -17.98 23.29
CA GLU A 25 22.42 -17.79 24.20
C GLU A 25 21.71 -16.45 23.93
N LEU A 26 22.47 -15.37 23.75
CA LEU A 26 21.92 -14.05 23.40
C LEU A 26 21.27 -14.06 22.01
N GLU A 27 21.83 -14.77 21.03
CA GLU A 27 21.20 -14.94 19.72
C GLU A 27 19.86 -15.69 19.81
N LYS A 28 19.79 -16.74 20.63
CA LYS A 28 18.53 -17.47 20.91
C LYS A 28 17.50 -16.55 21.57
N GLU A 29 17.92 -15.69 22.48
CA GLU A 29 17.05 -14.71 23.14
C GLU A 29 16.51 -13.68 22.13
N ILE A 30 17.36 -13.13 21.26
CA ILE A 30 16.94 -12.25 20.17
C ILE A 30 15.93 -12.96 19.25
N LEU A 31 16.18 -14.21 18.91
CA LEU A 31 15.28 -15.00 18.05
C LEU A 31 13.92 -15.20 18.73
N ARG A 32 13.90 -15.52 20.03
CA ARG A 32 12.68 -15.67 20.82
C ARG A 32 11.84 -14.38 20.83
N GLU A 33 12.48 -13.23 21.06
CA GLU A 33 11.79 -11.94 21.04
C GLU A 33 11.24 -11.60 19.66
N LYS A 34 12.01 -11.86 18.59
CA LYS A 34 11.53 -11.69 17.21
C LYS A 34 10.30 -12.56 16.93
N MET A 35 10.28 -13.80 17.40
CA MET A 35 9.11 -14.68 17.24
C MET A 35 7.88 -14.14 17.97
N SER A 36 8.05 -13.71 19.22
CA SER A 36 6.98 -13.08 20.03
C SER A 36 6.41 -11.84 19.36
N TYR A 37 7.27 -10.95 18.88
CA TYR A 37 6.88 -9.77 18.11
C TYR A 37 6.08 -10.14 16.85
N MET A 38 6.56 -11.11 16.07
CA MET A 38 5.89 -11.55 14.85
C MET A 38 4.54 -12.19 15.11
N GLU A 39 4.41 -12.97 16.18
CA GLU A 39 3.14 -13.54 16.62
C GLU A 39 2.14 -12.45 17.00
N ARG A 40 2.58 -11.46 17.79
CA ARG A 40 1.75 -10.30 18.14
C ARG A 40 1.29 -9.53 16.89
N CYS A 41 2.20 -9.28 15.96
CA CYS A 41 1.86 -8.63 14.69
C CYS A 41 0.88 -9.47 13.86
N ARG A 42 1.00 -10.80 13.83
CA ARG A 42 0.03 -11.67 13.15
C ARG A 42 -1.37 -11.55 13.76
N ARG A 43 -1.47 -11.53 15.10
CA ARG A 43 -2.76 -11.34 15.80
C ARG A 43 -3.40 -10.00 15.43
N ILE A 44 -2.64 -8.91 15.51
CA ILE A 44 -3.16 -7.56 15.16
C ILE A 44 -3.58 -7.49 13.69
N ARG A 45 -2.81 -8.08 12.78
CA ARG A 45 -3.19 -8.13 11.35
C ARG A 45 -4.49 -8.89 11.12
N LYS A 46 -4.75 -9.94 11.91
CA LYS A 46 -6.02 -10.67 11.87
C LYS A 46 -7.17 -9.77 12.34
N GLU A 47 -7.02 -9.09 13.48
CA GLU A 47 -8.02 -8.12 13.97
C GLU A 47 -8.30 -7.01 12.95
N GLN A 48 -7.26 -6.50 12.27
CA GLN A 48 -7.42 -5.52 11.18
C GLN A 48 -8.17 -6.08 9.97
N ALA A 49 -7.97 -7.36 9.65
CA ALA A 49 -8.70 -8.01 8.57
C ALA A 49 -10.17 -8.17 8.95
N ASP A 50 -10.46 -8.69 10.14
CA ASP A 50 -11.81 -8.86 10.66
C ASP A 50 -12.57 -7.52 10.68
N LEU A 51 -11.93 -6.42 11.13
CA LEU A 51 -12.50 -5.08 11.08
C LEU A 51 -12.81 -4.60 9.65
N ALA A 52 -11.95 -4.90 8.69
CA ALA A 52 -12.19 -4.52 7.29
C ALA A 52 -13.35 -5.33 6.69
N ASP A 53 -13.53 -6.58 7.11
CA ASP A 53 -14.65 -7.44 6.74
C ASP A 53 -15.97 -6.90 7.32
N ASP A 54 -15.96 -6.48 8.58
CA ASP A 54 -17.10 -5.80 9.22
C ASP A 54 -17.45 -4.49 8.51
N ALA A 55 -16.44 -3.66 8.18
CA ALA A 55 -16.65 -2.43 7.42
C ALA A 55 -17.29 -2.70 6.05
N LYS A 56 -16.88 -3.77 5.36
CA LYS A 56 -17.49 -4.18 4.10
C LYS A 56 -18.95 -4.55 4.27
N SER A 57 -19.31 -5.25 5.35
CA SER A 57 -20.70 -5.60 5.64
C SER A 57 -21.60 -4.37 5.85
N GLN A 58 -21.02 -3.26 6.28
CA GLN A 58 -21.70 -1.97 6.48
C GLN A 58 -21.67 -1.08 5.24
N GLY A 59 -21.18 -1.57 4.10
CA GLY A 59 -21.14 -0.85 2.84
C GLY A 59 -19.87 -0.02 2.60
N LEU A 60 -18.85 -0.12 3.45
CA LEU A 60 -17.54 0.53 3.22
C LEU A 60 -16.57 -0.46 2.53
N PRO A 61 -16.16 -0.24 1.27
CA PRO A 61 -15.23 -1.13 0.59
C PRO A 61 -13.86 -1.20 1.29
N LYS A 62 -13.31 -2.42 1.41
CA LYS A 62 -12.02 -2.68 2.10
C LYS A 62 -10.85 -1.89 1.52
N ASN A 63 -10.83 -1.72 0.20
CA ASN A 63 -9.81 -0.95 -0.51
C ASN A 63 -9.86 0.52 -0.13
N VAL A 64 -11.06 1.13 -0.08
CA VAL A 64 -11.26 2.53 0.31
C VAL A 64 -10.80 2.76 1.76
N LEU A 65 -11.24 1.90 2.69
CA LEU A 65 -10.80 1.99 4.09
C LEU A 65 -9.27 1.95 4.22
N LYS A 66 -8.62 1.01 3.54
CA LYS A 66 -7.15 0.86 3.56
C LYS A 66 -6.45 2.06 2.91
N ALA A 67 -6.99 2.58 1.80
CA ALA A 67 -6.44 3.74 1.11
C ALA A 67 -6.47 4.99 2.00
N VAL A 68 -7.61 5.25 2.67
CA VAL A 68 -7.76 6.41 3.58
C VAL A 68 -6.82 6.30 4.78
N VAL A 69 -6.74 5.12 5.42
CA VAL A 69 -5.79 4.90 6.53
C VAL A 69 -4.36 5.11 6.07
N LYS A 70 -4.02 4.69 4.84
CA LYS A 70 -2.69 4.86 4.28
C LYS A 70 -2.37 6.33 3.96
N ALA A 71 -3.32 7.09 3.40
CA ALA A 71 -3.18 8.52 3.16
C ALA A 71 -2.83 9.26 4.47
N ARG A 72 -3.57 8.99 5.55
CA ARG A 72 -3.33 9.58 6.88
C ARG A 72 -2.00 9.17 7.51
N ASP A 73 -1.46 8.00 7.18
CA ASP A 73 -0.10 7.59 7.59
C ASP A 73 0.96 8.39 6.83
N LEU A 74 0.75 8.65 5.54
CA LEU A 74 1.67 9.45 4.72
C LEU A 74 1.65 10.92 5.11
N GLU A 75 0.49 11.49 5.45
CA GLU A 75 0.36 12.86 5.98
C GLU A 75 1.18 13.05 7.25
N ARG A 76 1.01 12.15 8.24
CA ARG A 76 1.78 12.18 9.49
C ARG A 76 3.28 12.03 9.26
N LYS A 77 3.68 11.23 8.25
CA LYS A 77 5.09 11.12 7.87
C LYS A 77 5.62 12.39 7.23
N ALA A 78 4.85 13.01 6.34
CA ALA A 78 5.21 14.29 5.75
C ALA A 78 5.36 15.37 6.82
N GLU A 79 4.48 15.39 7.82
CA GLU A 79 4.57 16.26 8.98
C GLU A 79 5.84 15.98 9.80
N SER A 80 6.13 14.71 10.11
CA SER A 80 7.37 14.37 10.84
C SER A 80 8.65 14.74 10.08
N ILE A 81 8.62 14.72 8.74
CA ILE A 81 9.75 15.17 7.90
C ILE A 81 9.91 16.68 8.02
N MET A 82 8.82 17.43 8.00
CA MET A 82 8.84 18.88 8.20
C MET A 82 9.36 19.23 9.59
N GLU A 83 8.87 18.58 10.65
CA GLU A 83 9.30 18.82 12.03
C GLU A 83 10.78 18.49 12.28
N ALA A 84 11.36 17.59 11.48
CA ALA A 84 12.78 17.26 11.56
C ALA A 84 13.70 18.34 10.95
N LEU A 85 13.15 19.33 10.24
CA LEU A 85 13.91 20.45 9.68
C LEU A 85 14.17 21.52 10.74
N GLU A 86 15.23 22.30 10.54
CA GLU A 86 15.52 23.50 11.34
C GLU A 86 14.42 24.56 11.14
N ASP A 87 14.21 25.41 12.16
CA ASP A 87 13.05 26.32 12.23
C ASP A 87 12.94 27.28 11.02
N ASP A 88 14.06 27.70 10.45
CA ASP A 88 14.13 28.54 9.25
C ASP A 88 13.76 27.76 7.98
N ALA A 89 14.23 26.51 7.86
CA ALA A 89 13.88 25.60 6.78
C ALA A 89 12.42 25.15 6.82
N GLN A 90 11.79 25.08 8.01
CA GLN A 90 10.38 24.76 8.15
C GLN A 90 9.47 25.82 7.51
N GLN A 91 9.80 27.10 7.66
CA GLN A 91 9.01 28.17 7.05
C GLN A 91 9.12 28.11 5.52
N VAL A 92 10.33 27.93 4.99
CA VAL A 92 10.57 27.74 3.55
C VAL A 92 9.81 26.51 3.02
N PHE A 93 9.79 25.41 3.77
CA PHE A 93 9.03 24.21 3.40
C PHE A 93 7.52 24.50 3.29
N LYS A 94 6.94 25.26 4.23
CA LYS A 94 5.53 25.65 4.21
C LYS A 94 5.23 26.56 3.02
N ASP A 95 6.06 27.56 2.79
CA ASP A 95 5.90 28.52 1.69
C ASP A 95 5.97 27.81 0.32
N ILE A 96 6.91 26.86 0.16
CA ILE A 96 7.01 26.04 -1.06
C ILE A 96 5.79 25.16 -1.25
N ARG A 97 5.30 24.54 -0.17
CA ARG A 97 4.12 23.67 -0.23
C ARG A 97 2.85 24.45 -0.57
N GLU A 98 2.71 25.66 -0.04
CA GLU A 98 1.60 26.57 -0.37
C GLU A 98 1.69 27.02 -1.84
N ALA A 99 2.89 27.36 -2.33
CA ALA A 99 3.11 27.72 -3.73
C ALA A 99 2.87 26.57 -4.72
N LEU A 100 3.10 25.33 -4.30
CA LEU A 100 2.81 24.13 -5.12
C LEU A 100 1.30 23.84 -5.23
N GLY A 101 0.46 24.42 -4.37
CA GLY A 101 -0.99 24.23 -4.40
C GLY A 101 -1.43 22.81 -4.03
N ASP A 102 -2.68 22.47 -4.38
CA ASP A 102 -3.17 21.10 -4.21
C ASP A 102 -2.55 20.16 -5.24
N PHE A 103 -2.44 18.88 -4.89
CA PHE A 103 -1.84 17.89 -5.79
C PHE A 103 -2.53 17.88 -7.17
N ALA A 104 -3.83 18.14 -7.22
CA ALA A 104 -4.62 18.23 -8.45
C ALA A 104 -4.16 19.36 -9.40
N ASP A 105 -3.59 20.44 -8.87
CA ASP A 105 -3.14 21.59 -9.65
C ASP A 105 -1.73 21.40 -10.23
N LEU A 106 -0.99 20.39 -9.75
CA LEU A 106 0.33 20.05 -10.25
C LEU A 106 0.23 19.28 -11.58
N PRO A 107 1.21 19.42 -12.51
CA PRO A 107 1.15 18.77 -13.82
C PRO A 107 0.94 17.25 -13.77
N LEU A 108 1.44 16.59 -12.71
CA LEU A 108 1.27 15.16 -12.51
C LEU A 108 -0.11 14.80 -11.95
N GLY A 109 -0.68 15.63 -11.08
CA GLY A 109 -2.01 15.40 -10.52
C GLY A 109 -3.13 15.79 -11.48
N ALA A 110 -2.94 16.84 -12.27
CA ALA A 110 -3.82 17.20 -13.38
C ALA A 110 -3.92 16.03 -14.39
N ALA A 111 -2.79 15.42 -14.75
CA ALA A 111 -2.76 14.24 -15.62
C ALA A 111 -3.37 12.99 -14.97
N ALA A 112 -3.39 12.89 -13.64
CA ALA A 112 -4.05 11.79 -12.93
C ALA A 112 -5.58 11.98 -12.89
N VAL A 113 -6.03 13.22 -12.69
CA VAL A 113 -7.47 13.60 -12.75
C VAL A 113 -7.99 13.40 -14.17
N GLU A 114 -7.27 13.83 -15.21
CA GLU A 114 -7.66 13.61 -16.61
C GLU A 114 -7.81 12.12 -16.97
N ARG A 115 -7.00 11.24 -16.35
CA ARG A 115 -7.13 9.78 -16.54
C ARG A 115 -8.31 9.17 -15.80
N GLU A 116 -8.72 9.75 -14.68
CA GLU A 116 -9.88 9.28 -13.91
C GLU A 116 -11.19 9.80 -14.52
N ASP A 117 -11.17 11.01 -15.08
CA ASP A 117 -12.28 11.63 -15.81
C ASP A 117 -12.54 10.94 -17.17
N THR A 118 -11.56 10.25 -17.74
CA THR A 118 -11.82 9.30 -18.84
C THR A 118 -12.39 8.02 -18.22
N SER A 119 -13.70 8.01 -17.99
CA SER A 119 -14.38 6.83 -17.44
C SER A 119 -14.10 5.58 -18.28
N ASP A 120 -14.04 4.42 -17.63
CA ASP A 120 -13.84 3.13 -18.31
C ASP A 120 -14.87 2.91 -19.44
N ASP A 121 -16.03 3.57 -19.39
CA ASP A 121 -17.06 3.54 -20.42
C ASP A 121 -16.63 4.18 -21.73
N ASP A 122 -15.90 5.31 -21.70
CA ASP A 122 -15.46 6.00 -22.93
C ASP A 122 -14.35 5.22 -23.65
N ARG A 123 -13.44 4.62 -22.87
CA ARG A 123 -12.39 3.75 -23.41
C ARG A 123 -12.96 2.45 -23.96
N THR A 124 -13.96 1.88 -23.28
CA THR A 124 -14.65 0.67 -23.74
C THR A 124 -15.49 0.98 -24.98
N ALA A 125 -16.16 2.13 -25.03
CA ALA A 125 -16.89 2.60 -26.21
C ALA A 125 -15.96 2.80 -27.41
N ALA A 126 -14.80 3.43 -27.21
CA ALA A 126 -13.81 3.63 -28.28
C ALA A 126 -13.23 2.30 -28.82
N ILE A 127 -13.00 1.32 -27.95
CA ILE A 127 -12.56 -0.02 -28.36
C ILE A 127 -13.68 -0.74 -29.12
N VAL A 128 -14.91 -0.69 -28.63
CA VAL A 128 -16.08 -1.31 -29.28
C VAL A 128 -16.34 -0.68 -30.65
N ASP A 129 -16.17 0.63 -30.80
CA ASP A 129 -16.36 1.34 -32.06
C ASP A 129 -15.26 1.01 -33.09
N ALA A 130 -14.00 0.93 -32.64
CA ALA A 130 -12.89 0.49 -33.47
C ALA A 130 -13.09 -0.96 -33.97
N VAL A 131 -13.55 -1.86 -33.10
CA VAL A 131 -13.87 -3.25 -33.47
C VAL A 131 -15.03 -3.32 -34.46
N LYS A 132 -16.08 -2.52 -34.26
CA LYS A 132 -17.22 -2.46 -35.20
C LYS A 132 -16.80 -1.98 -36.58
N THR A 133 -15.88 -1.01 -36.66
CA THR A 133 -15.43 -0.44 -37.94
C THR A 133 -14.63 -1.43 -38.80
N ASP A 134 -13.95 -2.40 -38.16
CA ASP A 134 -13.22 -3.48 -38.86
C ASP A 134 -14.11 -4.66 -39.28
N MET A 135 -15.37 -4.70 -38.85
CA MET A 135 -16.32 -5.77 -39.20
C MET A 135 -17.02 -5.49 -40.53
N THR A 136 -17.37 -6.54 -41.26
CA THR A 136 -18.19 -6.42 -42.48
C THR A 136 -19.63 -6.02 -42.16
N GLU A 137 -20.35 -5.41 -43.11
CA GLU A 137 -21.73 -4.93 -42.91
C GLU A 137 -22.68 -6.04 -42.42
N ASP A 138 -22.47 -7.27 -42.87
CA ASP A 138 -23.24 -8.45 -42.47
C ASP A 138 -22.97 -8.85 -41.00
N GLU A 139 -21.71 -8.72 -40.55
CA GLU A 139 -21.29 -9.03 -39.19
C GLU A 139 -21.71 -7.94 -38.19
N GLN A 140 -21.69 -6.66 -38.61
CA GLN A 140 -22.21 -5.54 -37.83
C GLN A 140 -23.72 -5.69 -37.59
N SER A 141 -24.46 -6.02 -38.65
CA SER A 141 -25.92 -6.24 -38.58
C SER A 141 -26.28 -7.42 -37.65
N ALA A 142 -25.48 -8.49 -37.66
CA ALA A 142 -25.66 -9.62 -36.75
C ALA A 142 -25.38 -9.26 -35.28
N TRP A 143 -24.38 -8.42 -35.03
CA TRP A 143 -24.04 -7.91 -33.69
C TRP A 143 -25.16 -7.04 -33.11
N GLU A 144 -25.71 -6.12 -33.89
CA GLU A 144 -26.81 -5.25 -33.47
C GLU A 144 -28.12 -6.03 -33.23
N ALA A 145 -28.38 -7.05 -34.03
CA ALA A 145 -29.50 -7.96 -33.82
C ALA A 145 -29.37 -8.79 -32.52
N ALA A 146 -28.14 -9.03 -32.03
CA ALA A 146 -27.86 -9.76 -30.80
C ALA A 146 -27.92 -8.87 -29.53
N ALA A 147 -27.72 -7.56 -29.65
CA ALA A 147 -27.79 -6.59 -28.54
C ALA A 147 -29.10 -6.67 -27.69
N PRO A 148 -30.32 -6.73 -28.27
CA PRO A 148 -31.55 -6.80 -27.48
C PRO A 148 -31.75 -8.14 -26.73
N ALA A 149 -30.97 -9.18 -27.05
CA ALA A 149 -30.99 -10.45 -26.32
C ALA A 149 -30.06 -10.43 -25.10
N ALA A 150 -28.93 -9.71 -25.17
CA ALA A 150 -27.99 -9.54 -24.07
C ALA A 150 -28.54 -8.63 -22.96
N GLU A 151 -29.26 -7.55 -23.34
CA GLU A 151 -29.86 -6.61 -22.39
C GLU A 151 -30.99 -7.26 -21.55
N LYS A 152 -31.78 -8.15 -22.18
CA LYS A 152 -32.78 -8.99 -21.49
C LYS A 152 -32.16 -10.05 -20.57
N ALA A 153 -30.94 -10.51 -20.86
CA ALA A 153 -30.23 -11.45 -20.01
C ALA A 153 -29.59 -10.75 -18.78
N ALA A 154 -29.05 -9.54 -18.96
CA ALA A 154 -28.50 -8.73 -17.87
C ALA A 154 -29.58 -8.27 -16.87
N ALA A 155 -30.77 -7.90 -17.36
CA ALA A 155 -31.90 -7.50 -16.52
C ALA A 155 -32.51 -8.62 -15.65
N LYS A 156 -32.09 -9.88 -15.84
CA LYS A 156 -32.61 -11.05 -15.12
C LYS A 156 -31.68 -11.55 -13.99
N VAL A 157 -30.51 -10.92 -13.84
CA VAL A 157 -29.44 -11.32 -12.90
C VAL A 157 -29.32 -10.33 -11.71
N HIS A 158 -30.08 -9.24 -11.71
CA HIS A 158 -30.34 -8.40 -10.53
C HIS A 158 -31.67 -8.77 -9.88
#